data_AF-A0AAN0LPF9-F1
#
_entry.id   AF-A0AAN0LPF9-F1
#
_cell.length_a   1.000
_cell.length_b   1.000
_cell.length_c   1.000
_cell.angle_alpha   90.00
_cell.angle_beta   90.00
_cell.angle_gamma   90.00
#
_symmetry.space_group_name_H-M   'P 1'
#
loop_
_entity.id
_entity.type
_entity.pdbx_description
1 polymer ?
#
loop_
_entity_poly.entity_id
_entity_poly.type
_entity_poly.pdbx_seq_one_letter_code
_entity_poly.pdbx_strand_id
1 'polypeptide(L)'
;MLETEWVLRSRLNYSRVTILDLFDGLVALDMVEFDSPDAVSTAIRAFAEGMGFADAVHVCGALQGVFVTFDRDLVRLANKHIDRVSVELAS
;
A
#
# COMPACT_ATOMS: atom_id res chain seq x y z
N MET A 1 -2.52 8.35 5.42
CA MET A 1 -3.31 7.14 5.11
C MET A 1 -2.92 5.94 5.96
N LEU A 2 -1.64 5.75 6.30
CA LEU A 2 -1.16 4.61 7.11
C LEU A 2 -1.88 4.49 8.47
N GLU A 3 -1.91 5.58 9.23
CA GLU A 3 -2.54 5.62 10.54
C GLU A 3 -4.06 5.41 10.41
N THR A 4 -4.66 5.95 9.36
CA THR A 4 -6.09 5.75 9.06
C THR A 4 -6.40 4.28 8.84
N GLU A 5 -5.69 3.60 7.93
CA GLU A 5 -5.87 2.14 7.73
C GLU A 5 -5.70 1.39 9.04
N TRP A 6 -4.64 1.69 9.79
CA TRP A 6 -4.32 0.99 11.03
C TRP A 6 -5.43 1.15 12.08
N VAL A 7 -6.01 2.35 12.23
CA VAL A 7 -7.15 2.58 13.13
C VAL A 7 -8.37 1.81 12.65
N LEU A 8 -8.72 1.92 11.37
CA LEU A 8 -9.90 1.27 10.79
C LEU A 8 -9.82 -0.26 10.99
N ARG A 9 -8.68 -0.87 10.69
CA ARG A 9 -8.46 -2.31 10.83
C ARG A 9 -8.37 -2.74 12.29
N SER A 10 -7.52 -2.08 13.09
CA SER A 10 -7.10 -2.61 14.40
C SER A 10 -7.96 -2.15 15.57
N ARG A 11 -8.61 -0.98 15.45
CA ARG A 11 -9.46 -0.41 16.52
C ARG A 11 -10.94 -0.51 16.21
N LEU A 12 -11.31 -0.43 14.92
CA LEU A 12 -12.70 -0.49 14.49
C LEU A 12 -13.08 -1.84 13.87
N ASN A 13 -12.12 -2.77 13.71
CA ASN A 13 -12.32 -4.10 13.13
C ASN A 13 -12.97 -4.07 11.73
N TYR A 14 -12.70 -3.02 10.95
CA TYR A 14 -13.21 -2.94 9.58
C TYR A 14 -12.53 -3.97 8.70
N SER A 15 -13.32 -4.56 7.79
CA SER A 15 -12.81 -5.50 6.80
C SER A 15 -11.95 -4.79 5.77
N ARG A 16 -11.06 -5.55 5.10
CA ARG A 16 -10.26 -5.05 3.97
C ARG A 16 -11.14 -4.41 2.89
N VAL A 17 -12.26 -5.06 2.54
CA VAL A 17 -13.21 -4.56 1.54
C VAL A 17 -13.79 -3.21 1.97
N THR A 18 -14.22 -3.09 3.23
CA THR A 18 -14.73 -1.82 3.77
C THR A 18 -13.68 -0.71 3.76
N ILE A 19 -12.42 -1.03 4.04
CA ILE A 19 -11.32 -0.06 4.00
C ILE A 19 -11.05 0.38 2.54
N LEU A 20 -11.09 -0.55 1.58
CA LEU A 20 -10.95 -0.24 0.16
C LEU A 20 -12.04 0.71 -0.32
N ASP A 21 -13.31 0.43 0.01
CA ASP A 21 -14.44 1.29 -0.36
C ASP A 21 -14.27 2.72 0.22
N LEU A 22 -13.78 2.83 1.45
CA LEU A 22 -13.49 4.12 2.09
C LEU A 22 -12.33 4.85 1.40
N PHE A 23 -11.28 4.12 0.99
CA PHE A 23 -10.14 4.71 0.30
C PHE A 23 -10.48 5.14 -1.11
N ASP A 24 -11.29 4.37 -1.84
CA ASP A 24 -11.82 4.75 -3.15
C ASP A 24 -12.67 6.03 -3.04
N GLY A 25 -13.49 6.14 -2.00
CA GLY A 25 -14.21 7.37 -1.69
C GLY A 25 -13.28 8.54 -1.37
N LEU A 26 -12.24 8.32 -0.57
CA LEU A 26 -11.27 9.36 -0.17
C LEU A 26 -10.49 9.91 -1.36
N VAL A 27 -10.02 9.06 -2.28
CA VAL A 27 -9.26 9.49 -3.46
C VAL A 27 -10.11 10.21 -4.50
N ALA A 28 -11.43 10.03 -4.45
CA ALA A 28 -12.38 10.71 -5.33
C ALA A 28 -12.80 12.10 -4.82
N LEU A 29 -12.33 12.54 -3.65
CA LEU A 29 -12.65 13.86 -3.10
C LEU A 29 -11.78 14.94 -3.72
N ASP A 30 -12.39 15.89 -4.43
CA ASP A 30 -11.70 17.06 -5.01
C ASP A 30 -10.98 17.95 -3.98
N MET A 31 -11.36 17.84 -2.70
CA MET A 31 -10.80 18.63 -1.60
C MET A 31 -9.57 17.97 -0.96
N VAL A 32 -9.15 16.80 -1.44
CA VAL A 32 -8.02 16.03 -0.90
C VAL A 32 -6.95 15.90 -1.97
N GLU A 33 -5.79 16.47 -1.71
CA GLU A 33 -4.61 16.33 -2.56
C GLU A 33 -3.64 15.28 -2.00
N PHE A 34 -2.98 14.55 -2.88
CA PHE A 34 -1.97 13.55 -2.53
C PHE A 34 -0.64 13.92 -3.17
N ASP A 35 0.45 13.85 -2.40
CA ASP A 35 1.82 14.14 -2.89
C ASP A 35 2.26 13.22 -4.05
N SER A 36 1.73 12.00 -4.12
CA SER A 36 1.98 11.05 -5.21
C SER A 36 0.73 10.20 -5.49
N PRO A 37 -0.22 10.71 -6.28
CA PRO A 37 -1.48 10.02 -6.58
C PRO A 37 -1.26 8.64 -7.21
N ASP A 38 -0.27 8.53 -8.08
CA ASP A 38 0.16 7.26 -8.71
C ASP A 38 0.58 6.20 -7.69
N ALA A 39 1.39 6.60 -6.70
CA ALA A 39 1.88 5.71 -5.65
C ALA A 39 0.74 5.27 -4.72
N VAL A 40 -0.16 6.21 -4.40
CA VAL A 40 -1.37 5.93 -3.60
C VAL A 40 -2.29 4.93 -4.31
N SER A 41 -2.59 5.16 -5.60
CA SER A 41 -3.42 4.26 -6.39
C SER A 41 -2.80 2.86 -6.50
N THR A 42 -1.49 2.79 -6.73
CA THR A 42 -0.77 1.51 -6.78
C THR A 42 -0.81 0.79 -5.43
N ALA A 43 -0.65 1.50 -4.32
CA ALA A 43 -0.70 0.92 -2.98
C ALA A 43 -2.11 0.40 -2.63
N ILE A 44 -3.16 1.13 -2.99
CA ILE A 44 -4.55 0.69 -2.82
C ILE A 44 -4.81 -0.60 -3.63
N ARG A 45 -4.36 -0.65 -4.89
CA ARG A 45 -4.49 -1.85 -5.73
C ARG A 45 -3.72 -3.05 -5.15
N ALA A 46 -2.48 -2.86 -4.72
CA ALA A 46 -1.71 -3.94 -4.08
C ALA A 46 -2.37 -4.43 -2.78
N PHE A 47 -2.97 -3.51 -2.01
CA PHE A 47 -3.79 -3.85 -0.85
C PHE A 47 -5.06 -4.62 -1.24
N ALA A 48 -5.73 -4.29 -2.34
CA ALA A 48 -6.85 -5.11 -2.84
C ALA A 48 -6.43 -6.55 -3.15
N GLU A 49 -5.21 -6.74 -3.66
CA GLU A 49 -4.62 -8.03 -4.02
C GLU A 49 -4.04 -8.83 -2.83
N GLY A 50 -4.21 -8.34 -1.60
CA GLY A 50 -3.86 -9.08 -0.39
C GLY A 50 -2.56 -8.67 0.30
N MET A 51 -1.77 -7.74 -0.25
CA MET A 51 -0.61 -7.17 0.43
C MET A 51 -1.02 -6.39 1.69
N GLY A 52 -0.16 -6.27 2.70
CA GLY A 52 -0.39 -5.33 3.81
C GLY A 52 -0.40 -3.89 3.31
N PHE A 53 -1.32 -3.04 3.79
CA PHE A 53 -1.39 -1.65 3.30
C PHE A 53 -0.12 -0.86 3.62
N ALA A 54 0.44 -1.05 4.80
CA ALA A 54 1.71 -0.42 5.19
C ALA A 54 2.85 -0.83 4.25
N ASP A 55 2.95 -2.11 3.94
CA ASP A 55 3.97 -2.62 3.02
C ASP A 55 3.80 -2.04 1.62
N ALA A 56 2.55 -2.00 1.13
CA ALA A 56 2.23 -1.45 -0.18
C ALA A 56 2.63 0.04 -0.29
N VAL A 57 2.35 0.84 0.74
CA VAL A 57 2.75 2.25 0.82
C VAL A 57 4.27 2.39 0.91
N HIS A 58 4.95 1.58 1.72
CA HIS A 58 6.41 1.64 1.84
C HIS A 58 7.13 1.27 0.54
N VAL A 59 6.66 0.24 -0.15
CA VAL A 59 7.22 -0.16 -1.46
C VAL A 59 6.91 0.91 -2.51
N CYS A 60 5.67 1.40 -2.61
CA CYS A 60 5.32 2.42 -3.60
C CYS A 60 5.96 3.79 -3.33
N GLY A 61 6.26 4.09 -2.08
CA GLY A 61 6.96 5.31 -1.65
C GLY A 61 8.47 5.20 -1.68
N ALA A 62 9.02 4.02 -1.98
CA ALA A 62 10.46 3.84 -2.13
C ALA A 62 10.95 4.68 -3.32
N LEU A 63 11.86 5.62 -3.03
CA LEU A 63 12.55 6.38 -4.06
C LEU A 63 13.57 5.48 -4.79
N GLN A 64 14.12 5.97 -5.90
CA GLN A 64 15.02 5.23 -6.80
C GLN A 64 15.98 4.29 -6.07
N GLY A 65 15.97 3.00 -6.44
CA GLY A 65 16.81 1.97 -5.85
C GLY A 65 16.11 0.63 -5.70
N VAL A 66 16.66 -0.21 -4.82
CA VAL A 66 16.11 -1.52 -4.44
C VAL A 66 15.53 -1.41 -3.03
N PHE A 67 14.29 -1.85 -2.85
CA PHE A 67 13.68 -2.01 -1.53
C PHE A 67 14.13 -3.34 -0.93
N VAL A 68 15.01 -3.30 0.06
CA VAL A 68 15.51 -4.50 0.74
C VAL A 68 14.67 -4.76 1.99
N THR A 69 14.17 -5.99 2.15
CA THR A 69 13.37 -6.41 3.29
C THR A 69 13.79 -7.78 3.82
N PHE A 70 13.45 -8.08 5.07
CA PHE A 70 13.60 -9.42 5.65
C PHE A 70 12.35 -10.29 5.42
N ASP A 71 11.29 -9.74 4.85
CA ASP A 71 10.01 -10.41 4.63
C ASP A 71 9.94 -11.04 3.22
N ARG A 72 9.91 -12.38 3.18
CA ARG A 72 9.80 -13.16 1.94
C ARG A 72 8.44 -13.01 1.25
N ASP A 73 7.37 -12.88 2.01
CA ASP A 73 6.04 -12.69 1.46
C ASP A 73 5.89 -11.30 0.86
N LEU A 74 6.51 -10.29 1.47
CA LEU A 74 6.58 -8.95 0.89
C LEU A 74 7.31 -8.97 -0.45
N VAL A 75 8.49 -9.58 -0.55
CA VAL A 75 9.22 -9.73 -1.83
C VAL A 75 8.33 -10.36 -2.89
N ARG A 76 7.64 -11.45 -2.56
CA ARG A 76 6.76 -12.17 -3.49
C ARG A 76 5.58 -11.33 -3.96
N LEU A 77 4.90 -10.66 -3.03
CA LEU A 77 3.71 -9.85 -3.37
C LEU A 77 4.10 -8.56 -4.09
N ALA A 78 5.19 -7.92 -3.71
CA ALA A 78 5.65 -6.68 -4.34
C ALA A 78 6.04 -6.91 -5.79
N ASN A 79 6.89 -7.91 -6.04
CA ASN A 79 7.31 -8.25 -7.41
C ASN A 79 6.15 -8.77 -8.29
N LYS A 80 4.99 -9.10 -7.71
CA LYS A 80 3.79 -9.50 -8.45
C LYS A 80 2.85 -8.32 -8.74
N HIS A 81 2.79 -7.33 -7.86
CA HIS A 81 1.73 -6.30 -7.87
C HIS A 81 2.25 -4.87 -8.05
N ILE A 82 3.57 -4.65 -7.94
CA ILE A 82 4.23 -3.35 -8.00
C ILE A 82 5.43 -3.43 -8.96
N ASP A 83 5.25 -2.93 -10.18
CA ASP A 83 6.27 -3.05 -11.25
C ASP A 83 7.37 -1.98 -11.21
N ARG A 84 7.21 -0.96 -10.34
CA ARG A 84 8.07 0.24 -10.34
C ARG A 84 9.30 0.15 -9.45
N VAL A 85 9.32 -0.79 -8.50
CA VAL A 85 10.37 -0.89 -7.48
C VAL A 85 10.88 -2.33 -7.43
N SER A 86 12.18 -2.52 -7.54
CA SER A 86 12.80 -3.83 -7.32
C SER A 86 12.79 -4.13 -5.82
N VAL A 87 12.23 -5.27 -5.43
CA VAL A 87 12.17 -5.69 -4.03
C VAL A 87 12.98 -6.96 -3.83
N GLU A 88 13.94 -6.91 -2.92
CA GLU A 88 14.91 -7.98 -2.65
C GLU A 88 14.88 -8.42 -1.18
N LEU A 89 15.21 -9.69 -0.94
CA LEU A 89 15.39 -10.22 0.41
C LEU A 89 16.80 -9.89 0.89
N ALA A 90 16.92 -9.37 2.11
CA ALA A 90 18.20 -9.18 2.78
C ALA A 90 18.94 -10.53 2.92
N SER A 91 20.24 -10.52 2.60
CA SER A 91 21.16 -11.67 2.66
C SER A 91 21.84 -11.85 4.01
#